data_AF-A0A4P6EY80-F1
#
_entry.id   AF-A0A4P6EY80-F1
#
_cell.length_a   1.000
_cell.length_b   1.000
_cell.length_c   1.000
_cell.angle_alpha   90.00
_cell.angle_beta   90.00
_cell.angle_gamma   90.00
#
_symmetry.space_group_name_H-M   'P 1'
#
loop_
_entity.id
_entity.type
_entity.pdbx_description
1 polymer ?
#
loop_
_entity_poly.entity_id
_entity_poly.type
_entity_poly.pdbx_seq_one_letter_code
_entity_poly.pdbx_strand_id
1 'polypeptide(L)'
;MIQALALNQAVPVQKQAASLVQSTPAELSQSFGDYLQKALDGVGAQEQNVHTLNDNYLVGKASVTDVLIATQQAELSLQLTSQIRNKVIDAYQEIMRMQI
;
A
#
# COMPACT_ATOMS: atom_id res chain seq x y z
N MET A 1 20.66 -25.14 -62.53
CA MET A 1 20.12 -24.01 -61.76
C MET A 1 18.67 -24.27 -61.45
N ILE A 2 18.36 -24.57 -60.19
CA ILE A 2 17.03 -24.43 -59.57
C ILE A 2 17.33 -24.24 -58.07
N GLN A 3 17.12 -23.01 -57.60
CA GLN A 3 17.39 -22.59 -56.23
C GLN A 3 16.18 -23.04 -55.37
N ALA A 4 16.38 -24.01 -54.48
CA ALA A 4 15.36 -24.35 -53.50
C ALA A 4 15.32 -23.26 -52.43
N LEU A 5 14.17 -22.58 -52.34
CA LEU A 5 13.80 -21.66 -51.27
C LEU A 5 13.85 -22.44 -49.95
N ALA A 6 14.82 -22.14 -49.09
CA ALA A 6 14.83 -22.64 -47.72
C ALA A 6 13.71 -21.92 -46.96
N LEU A 7 12.63 -22.64 -46.70
CA LEU A 7 11.56 -22.27 -45.78
C LEU A 7 12.18 -21.91 -44.42
N ASN A 8 12.17 -20.62 -44.10
CA ASN A 8 12.56 -20.10 -42.80
C ASN A 8 11.63 -20.70 -41.74
N GLN A 9 12.20 -21.55 -40.89
CA GLN A 9 11.48 -22.29 -39.87
C GLN A 9 10.88 -21.32 -38.85
N ALA A 10 9.60 -21.49 -38.57
CA ALA A 10 8.89 -20.72 -37.56
C ALA A 10 9.58 -20.90 -36.20
N VAL A 11 10.16 -19.82 -35.69
CA VAL A 11 10.67 -19.75 -34.32
C VAL A 11 9.47 -19.87 -33.39
N PRO A 12 9.42 -20.86 -32.47
CA PRO A 12 8.38 -20.87 -31.46
C PRO A 12 8.60 -19.63 -30.59
N VAL A 13 7.64 -18.70 -30.63
CA VAL A 13 7.54 -17.62 -29.65
C VAL A 13 7.36 -18.31 -28.30
N GLN A 14 8.47 -18.48 -27.58
CA GLN A 14 8.46 -18.81 -26.16
C GLN A 14 7.72 -17.67 -25.49
N LYS A 15 6.45 -17.94 -25.20
CA LYS A 15 5.61 -17.15 -24.33
C LYS A 15 6.36 -17.07 -23.01
N GLN A 16 7.11 -15.98 -22.81
CA GLN A 16 7.60 -15.58 -21.51
C GLN A 16 6.36 -15.40 -20.66
N ALA A 17 5.96 -16.48 -19.98
CA ALA A 17 5.11 -16.39 -18.83
C ALA A 17 5.89 -15.51 -17.86
N ALA A 18 5.53 -14.23 -17.82
CA ALA A 18 5.90 -13.37 -16.72
C ALA A 18 5.61 -14.18 -15.47
N SER A 19 6.65 -14.47 -14.69
CA SER A 19 6.53 -15.18 -13.43
C SER A 19 5.57 -14.36 -12.57
N LEU A 20 4.32 -14.80 -12.51
CA LEU A 20 3.37 -14.33 -11.52
C LEU A 20 4.05 -14.73 -10.20
N VAL A 21 4.59 -13.75 -9.48
CA VAL A 21 5.08 -13.99 -8.12
C VAL A 21 3.85 -14.43 -7.35
N GLN A 22 3.71 -15.74 -7.16
CA GLN A 22 2.73 -16.34 -6.27
C GLN A 22 3.20 -16.03 -4.86
N SER A 23 2.95 -14.80 -4.40
CA SER A 23 3.11 -14.46 -2.99
C SER A 23 2.17 -15.36 -2.20
N THR A 24 2.73 -16.12 -1.27
CA THR A 24 1.95 -16.98 -0.39
C THR A 24 1.05 -16.13 0.51
N PRO A 25 -0.08 -16.66 1.01
CA PRO A 25 -0.92 -15.94 1.98
C PRO A 25 -0.13 -15.41 3.17
N ALA A 26 0.91 -16.15 3.61
CA ALA A 26 1.79 -15.76 4.71
C ALA A 26 2.67 -14.54 4.38
N GLU A 27 3.26 -14.48 3.19
CA GLU A 27 4.06 -13.32 2.74
C GLU A 27 3.19 -12.06 2.60
N LEU A 28 1.95 -12.23 2.12
CA LEU A 28 0.98 -11.13 2.05
C LEU A 28 0.61 -10.62 3.45
N SER A 29 0.36 -11.51 4.42
CA SER A 29 0.10 -11.11 5.81
C SER A 29 1.28 -10.36 6.46
N GLN A 30 2.52 -10.78 6.19
CA GLN A 30 3.70 -10.11 6.72
C GLN A 30 3.89 -8.71 6.11
N SER A 31 3.78 -8.58 4.78
CA SER A 31 3.86 -7.29 4.10
C SER A 31 2.73 -6.32 4.53
N PHE A 32 1.55 -6.84 4.86
CA PHE A 32 0.48 -6.05 5.47
C PHE A 32 0.84 -5.55 6.86
N GLY A 33 1.36 -6.43 7.74
CA GLY A 33 1.80 -6.04 9.07
C GLY A 33 2.79 -4.88 9.01
N ASP A 34 3.76 -4.95 8.09
CA ASP A 34 4.74 -3.88 7.85
C ASP A 34 4.08 -2.59 7.34
N TYR A 35 3.10 -2.68 6.44
CA TYR A 35 2.37 -1.52 5.94
C TYR A 35 1.51 -0.88 7.02
N LEU A 36 0.79 -1.68 7.80
CA LEU A 36 -0.03 -1.20 8.91
C LEU A 36 0.84 -0.55 9.97
N GLN A 37 1.99 -1.12 10.30
CA GLN A 37 2.94 -0.51 11.23
C GLN A 37 3.36 0.88 10.73
N LYS A 38 3.78 0.99 9.47
CA LYS A 38 4.16 2.28 8.87
C LYS A 38 3.02 3.30 8.86
N ALA A 39 1.80 2.85 8.57
CA ALA A 39 0.63 3.72 8.60
C ALA A 39 0.32 4.23 10.02
N LEU A 40 0.42 3.35 11.03
CA LEU A 40 0.25 3.72 12.44
C LEU A 40 1.36 4.67 12.91
N ASP A 41 2.61 4.42 12.52
CA ASP A 41 3.74 5.32 12.79
C ASP A 41 3.54 6.69 12.14
N GLY A 42 3.01 6.71 10.91
CA GLY A 42 2.63 7.92 10.19
C GLY A 42 1.54 8.72 10.91
N VAL A 43 0.49 8.05 11.39
CA VAL A 43 -0.57 8.70 12.19
C VAL A 43 0.01 9.27 13.50
N GLY A 44 0.86 8.52 14.19
CA GLY A 44 1.52 8.98 15.42
C GLY A 44 2.41 10.21 15.19
N ALA A 45 3.16 10.25 14.08
CA ALA A 45 3.90 11.43 13.68
C ALA A 45 2.99 12.64 13.39
N GLN A 46 1.81 12.39 12.82
CA GLN A 46 0.81 13.40 12.55
C GLN A 46 0.20 13.97 13.85
N GLU A 47 -0.11 13.12 14.84
CA GLU A 47 -0.54 13.56 16.17
C GLU A 47 0.54 14.40 16.87
N GLN A 48 1.80 13.98 16.80
CA GLN A 48 2.92 14.76 17.35
C GLN A 48 3.03 16.15 16.69
N ASN A 49 2.75 16.25 15.40
CA ASN A 49 2.70 17.52 14.69
C ASN A 49 1.54 18.40 15.18
N VAL A 50 0.36 17.82 15.43
CA VAL A 50 -0.79 18.52 16.04
C VAL A 50 -0.41 19.09 17.40
N HIS A 51 0.25 18.29 18.27
CA HIS A 51 0.71 18.76 19.57
C HIS A 51 1.69 19.94 19.44
N THR A 52 2.65 19.83 18.51
CA THR A 52 3.63 20.91 18.26
C THR A 52 2.96 22.19 17.76
N LEU A 53 2.00 22.08 16.85
CA LEU A 53 1.22 23.21 16.35
C LEU A 53 0.36 23.83 17.45
N ASN A 54 -0.24 23.01 18.32
CA ASN A 54 -1.01 23.48 19.46
C ASN A 54 -0.14 24.25 20.45
N ASP A 55 1.04 23.73 20.79
CA ASP A 55 2.00 24.43 21.65
C ASP A 55 2.44 25.76 21.03
N ASN A 56 2.71 25.76 19.71
CA ASN A 56 3.03 26.97 18.96
C ASN A 56 1.87 27.97 18.93
N TYR A 57 0.63 27.49 18.86
CA TYR A 57 -0.56 28.34 18.95
C TYR A 57 -0.67 29.02 20.31
N LEU A 58 -0.43 28.28 21.41
CA LEU A 58 -0.45 28.83 22.77
C LEU A 58 0.59 29.94 22.98
N VAL A 59 1.74 29.86 22.31
CA VAL A 59 2.78 30.91 22.34
C VAL A 59 2.63 31.96 21.22
N GLY A 60 1.52 31.93 20.46
CA GLY A 60 1.20 32.90 19.41
C GLY A 60 1.99 32.77 18.11
N LYS A 61 2.67 31.64 17.89
CA LYS A 61 3.52 31.35 16.72
C LYS A 61 2.83 30.55 15.61
N ALA A 62 1.67 29.96 15.89
CA ALA A 62 0.86 29.24 14.89
C ALA A 62 -0.58 29.77 14.91
N SER A 63 -1.29 29.63 13.79
CA SER A 63 -2.71 29.97 13.71
C SER A 63 -3.59 28.84 14.24
N VAL A 64 -4.77 29.18 14.77
CA VAL A 64 -5.80 28.20 15.11
C VAL A 64 -6.19 27.35 13.90
N THR A 65 -6.18 27.94 12.70
CA THR A 65 -6.48 27.24 11.45
C THR A 65 -5.48 26.13 11.17
N ASP A 66 -4.20 26.33 11.48
CA ASP A 66 -3.16 25.33 11.22
C ASP A 66 -3.32 24.11 12.13
N VAL A 67 -3.64 24.34 13.41
CA VAL A 67 -3.98 23.29 14.37
C VAL A 67 -5.20 22.51 13.88
N LEU A 68 -6.26 23.21 13.46
CA LEU A 68 -7.48 22.57 12.98
C LEU A 68 -7.24 21.72 11.71
N ILE A 69 -6.47 22.23 10.74
CA ILE A 69 -6.13 21.48 9.52
C ILE A 69 -5.32 20.23 9.90
N ALA A 70 -4.30 20.37 10.74
CA ALA A 70 -3.47 19.26 11.17
C ALA A 70 -4.28 18.18 11.89
N THR A 71 -5.19 18.58 12.79
CA THR A 71 -6.11 17.66 13.47
C THR A 71 -7.01 16.95 12.48
N GLN A 72 -7.62 17.68 11.54
CA GLN A 72 -8.51 17.07 10.55
C GLN A 72 -7.78 16.06 9.66
N GLN A 73 -6.53 16.38 9.30
CA GLN A 73 -5.70 15.49 8.51
C GLN A 73 -5.34 14.21 9.30
N ALA A 74 -5.04 14.33 10.60
CA ALA A 74 -4.74 13.17 11.46
C ALA A 74 -5.96 12.25 11.61
N GLU A 75 -7.15 12.82 11.82
CA GLU A 75 -8.41 12.07 11.87
C GLU A 75 -8.69 11.30 10.56
N LEU A 76 -8.51 11.97 9.41
CA LEU A 76 -8.72 11.34 8.11
C LEU A 76 -7.71 10.22 7.85
N SER A 77 -6.44 10.42 8.20
CA SER A 77 -5.40 9.39 8.11
C SER A 77 -5.73 8.16 8.96
N LEU A 78 -6.24 8.36 10.17
CA LEU A 78 -6.66 7.28 11.07
C LEU A 78 -7.85 6.50 10.48
N GLN A 79 -8.86 7.22 9.97
CA GLN A 79 -10.01 6.60 9.29
C GLN A 79 -9.57 5.78 8.08
N LEU A 80 -8.67 6.31 7.26
CA LEU A 80 -8.12 5.61 6.11
C LEU A 80 -7.38 4.34 6.54
N THR A 81 -6.55 4.43 7.58
CA THR A 81 -5.81 3.30 8.13
C THR A 81 -6.74 2.18 8.61
N SER A 82 -7.85 2.53 9.26
CA SER A 82 -8.89 1.57 9.68
C SER A 82 -9.57 0.90 8.48
N GLN A 83 -9.88 1.65 7.43
CA GLN A 83 -10.47 1.09 6.21
C GLN A 83 -9.51 0.12 5.50
N ILE A 84 -8.23 0.49 5.39
CA ILE A 84 -7.20 -0.38 4.80
C ILE A 84 -7.08 -1.67 5.63
N ARG A 85 -7.03 -1.57 6.96
CA ARG A 85 -7.02 -2.75 7.85
C ARG A 85 -8.17 -3.70 7.53
N ASN A 86 -9.39 -3.18 7.43
CA ASN A 86 -10.58 -4.00 7.13
C ASN A 86 -10.46 -4.66 5.75
N LYS A 87 -10.08 -3.90 4.72
CA LYS A 87 -9.94 -4.43 3.35
C LYS A 87 -8.87 -5.50 3.22
N VAL A 88 -7.80 -5.40 3.99
CA VAL A 88 -6.75 -6.41 3.95
C VAL A 88 -7.17 -7.69 4.68
N ILE A 89 -7.92 -7.57 5.78
CA ILE A 89 -8.54 -8.75 6.43
C ILE A 89 -9.49 -9.46 5.46
N ASP A 90 -10.34 -8.70 4.74
CA ASP A 90 -11.24 -9.27 3.73
C ASP A 90 -10.45 -10.00 2.64
N ALA A 91 -9.38 -9.39 2.11
CA ALA A 91 -8.53 -9.98 1.07
C ALA A 91 -7.84 -11.28 1.54
N TYR A 92 -7.36 -11.30 2.79
CA TYR A 92 -6.78 -12.51 3.39
C TYR A 92 -7.81 -13.64 3.49
N GLN A 93 -9.02 -13.32 3.95
CA GLN A 93 -10.11 -14.30 4.04
C GLN A 93 -10.50 -14.84 2.66
N GLU A 94 -10.59 -13.98 1.64
CA GLU A 94 -10.95 -14.40 0.29
C GLU A 94 -9.91 -15.34 -0.34
N ILE A 95 -8.62 -15.06 -0.17
CA ILE A 95 -7.54 -15.94 -0.65
C ILE A 95 -7.64 -17.33 0.00
N MET A 96 -7.94 -17.39 1.30
CA MET A 96 -8.13 -18.66 2.00
C MET A 96 -9.34 -19.45 1.47
N ARG A 97 -10.42 -18.76 1.08
CA ARG A 97 -11.61 -19.40 0.48
C ARG A 97 -11.37 -19.92 -0.94
N MET A 98 -10.42 -19.35 -1.68
CA MET A 98 -10.05 -19.83 -3.02
C MET A 98 -9.16 -21.09 -2.98
N GLN A 99 -8.46 -21.35 -1.88
CA GLN A 99 -7.48 -22.45 -1.78
C GLN A 99 -8.07 -23.76 -1.23
N ILE A 100 -9.32 -23.75 -0.73
CA ILE A 100 -10.04 -24.96 -0.29
C ILE A 100 -10.79 -25.65 -1.43
#